data_AF-A0AAE0UWM5-F1
#
_entry.id   AF-A0AAE0UWM5-F1
#
_cell.length_a   1.000
_cell.length_b   1.000
_cell.length_c   1.000
_cell.angle_alpha   90.00
_cell.angle_beta   90.00
_cell.angle_gamma   90.00
#
_symmetry.space_group_name_H-M   'P 1'
#
loop_
_entity.id
_entity.type
_entity.pdbx_description
1 polymer ?
#
loop_
_entity_poly.entity_id
_entity_poly.type
_entity_poly.pdbx_seq_one_letter_code
_entity_poly.pdbx_strand_id
1 'polypeptide(L)'
;MDRTEENRQEYKELQHRVKREVSKAKQKAYDELYTRLDTRQGEKDLYRLARQRARDGRDVQQVRVIKDRDGSVLTSEESVQRRWKEYFERLMNEENEREKRVEEVKSVEQKVDKIRKDDIRKALKRMKNVKAVDPDDIQVPQFLGYFFVYKN
;
A
#
# COMPACT_ATOMS: atom_id res chain seq x y z
N MET A 1 0.07 22.38 23.73
CA MET A 1 1.37 21.75 23.46
C MET A 1 2.19 22.72 22.64
N ASP A 2 3.07 23.46 23.30
CA ASP A 2 3.83 24.54 22.67
C ASP A 2 4.87 23.96 21.68
N ARG A 3 4.97 24.53 20.48
CA ARG A 3 5.84 24.05 19.39
C ARG A 3 7.12 24.87 19.35
N THR A 4 7.88 24.84 20.44
CA THR A 4 9.20 25.49 20.56
C THR A 4 10.32 24.59 20.00
N GLU A 5 11.39 25.20 19.48
CA GLU A 5 12.54 24.49 18.88
C GLU A 5 13.23 23.55 19.90
N GLU A 6 13.17 23.90 21.19
CA GLU A 6 13.65 23.08 22.30
C GLU A 6 12.90 21.73 22.39
N ASN A 7 11.57 21.72 22.28
CA ASN A 7 10.75 20.50 22.28
C ASN A 7 11.09 19.60 21.07
N ARG A 8 11.43 20.21 19.94
CA ARG A 8 11.86 19.48 18.74
C ARG A 8 13.24 18.85 18.93
N GLN A 9 14.15 19.55 19.61
CA GLN A 9 15.49 19.05 19.88
C GLN A 9 15.45 17.90 20.90
N GLU A 10 14.67 18.04 21.97
CA GLU A 10 14.45 16.99 22.96
C GLU A 10 13.85 15.72 22.32
N TYR A 11 12.85 15.89 21.44
CA TYR A 11 12.27 14.78 20.68
C TYR A 11 13.32 14.04 19.83
N LYS A 12 14.20 14.76 19.13
CA LYS A 12 15.27 14.15 18.33
C LYS A 12 16.25 13.38 19.22
N GLU A 13 16.63 13.94 20.36
CA GLU A 13 17.55 13.27 21.29
C GLU A 13 16.95 12.00 21.87
N LEU A 14 15.68 12.04 22.26
CA LEU A 14 14.93 10.85 22.68
C LEU A 14 14.86 9.82 21.56
N GLN A 15 14.56 10.23 20.32
CA GLN A 15 14.53 9.35 19.17
C GLN A 15 15.91 8.69 18.92
N HIS A 16 17.00 9.44 19.05
CA HIS A 16 18.36 8.91 18.94
C HIS A 16 18.68 7.92 20.06
N ARG A 17 18.30 8.22 21.31
CA ARG A 17 18.46 7.30 22.45
C ARG A 17 17.71 5.99 22.18
N VAL A 18 16.45 6.07 21.77
CA VAL A 18 15.63 4.89 21.43
C VAL A 18 16.28 4.08 20.31
N LYS A 19 16.72 4.72 19.22
CA LYS A 19 17.42 4.03 18.12
C LYS A 19 18.69 3.32 18.59
N ARG A 20 19.47 3.93 19.49
CA ARG A 20 20.67 3.31 20.06
C ARG A 20 20.32 2.08 20.88
N GLU A 21 19.32 2.17 21.77
CA GLU A 21 18.92 1.03 22.59
C GLU A 21 18.34 -0.12 21.74
N VAL A 22 17.55 0.18 20.71
CA VAL A 22 17.09 -0.82 19.73
C VAL A 22 18.28 -1.46 19.01
N SER A 23 19.28 -0.67 18.61
CA SER A 23 20.49 -1.19 17.97
C SER A 23 21.27 -2.13 18.89
N LYS A 24 21.43 -1.76 20.18
CA LYS A 24 22.09 -2.61 21.18
C LYS A 24 21.32 -3.90 21.42
N ALA A 25 20.00 -3.83 21.55
CA ALA A 25 19.16 -5.01 21.73
C ALA A 25 19.25 -5.96 20.53
N LYS A 26 19.25 -5.42 19.30
CA LYS A 26 19.46 -6.21 18.08
C LYS A 26 20.83 -6.85 18.06
N GLN A 27 21.88 -6.10 18.38
CA GLN A 27 23.25 -6.63 18.42
C GLN A 27 23.36 -7.80 19.40
N LYS A 28 22.85 -7.61 20.63
CA LYS A 28 22.83 -8.67 21.65
C LYS A 28 22.09 -9.92 21.16
N ALA A 29 20.94 -9.75 20.51
CA ALA A 29 20.19 -10.87 19.95
C ALA A 29 20.98 -11.61 18.84
N TYR A 30 21.74 -10.89 18.02
CA TYR A 30 22.63 -11.51 17.03
C TYR A 30 23.79 -12.25 17.68
N ASP A 31 24.44 -11.66 18.68
CA ASP A 31 25.56 -12.30 19.38
C ASP A 31 25.12 -13.61 20.06
N GLU A 32 23.95 -13.61 20.70
CA GLU A 32 23.33 -14.82 21.29
C GLU A 32 23.00 -15.86 20.21
N LEU A 33 22.48 -15.42 19.05
CA LEU A 33 22.23 -16.31 17.92
C LEU A 33 23.51 -16.95 17.42
N TYR A 34 24.58 -16.18 17.18
CA TYR A 34 25.87 -16.71 16.71
C TYR A 34 26.48 -17.69 17.70
N THR A 35 26.47 -17.36 18.98
CA THR A 35 26.95 -18.26 20.05
C THR A 35 26.21 -19.59 20.02
N ARG A 36 24.89 -19.57 19.80
CA ARG A 36 24.08 -20.79 19.71
C ARG A 36 24.37 -21.60 18.45
N LEU A 37 24.59 -20.93 17.30
CA LEU A 37 24.88 -21.57 16.02
C LEU A 37 26.26 -22.27 16.01
N ASP A 38 27.20 -21.83 16.86
CA ASP A 38 28.53 -22.44 17.02
C ASP A 38 28.50 -23.75 17.85
N THR A 39 27.33 -24.11 18.39
CA THR A 39 27.15 -25.39 19.11
C THR A 39 26.71 -26.50 18.17
N ARG A 40 26.98 -27.76 18.54
CA ARG A 40 26.50 -28.95 17.79
C ARG A 40 24.97 -29.00 17.64
N GLN A 41 24.23 -28.42 18.59
CA GLN A 41 22.77 -28.29 18.51
C GLN A 41 22.34 -27.19 17.53
N GLY A 42 23.17 -26.15 17.35
CA GLY A 42 22.97 -25.04 16.44
C GLY A 42 23.13 -25.38 14.95
N GLU A 43 23.80 -26.49 14.63
CA GLU A 43 23.99 -26.96 13.25
C GLU A 43 22.65 -27.18 12.51
N LYS A 44 21.64 -27.73 13.21
CA LYS A 44 20.29 -27.90 12.65
C LYS A 44 19.62 -26.56 12.33
N ASP A 45 19.90 -25.53 13.13
CA ASP A 45 19.35 -24.20 12.93
C ASP A 45 20.07 -23.45 11.81
N LEU A 46 21.38 -23.63 11.65
CA LEU A 46 22.13 -23.17 10.48
C LEU A 46 21.53 -23.74 9.18
N TYR A 47 21.28 -25.04 9.14
CA TYR A 47 20.65 -25.68 7.99
C TYR A 47 19.24 -25.13 7.71
N ARG A 48 18.45 -24.87 8.76
CA ARG A 48 17.12 -24.25 8.63
C ARG A 48 17.20 -22.82 8.08
N LEU A 49 18.10 -22.00 8.61
CA LEU A 49 18.35 -20.62 8.15
C LEU A 49 18.81 -20.60 6.69
N ALA A 50 19.73 -21.50 6.31
CA ALA A 50 20.20 -21.62 4.94
C ALA A 50 19.06 -22.02 3.98
N ARG A 51 18.23 -23.01 4.37
CA ARG A 51 17.04 -23.39 3.60
C ARG A 51 16.05 -22.24 3.44
N GLN A 52 15.84 -21.45 4.49
CA GLN A 52 14.92 -20.31 4.43
C GLN A 52 15.44 -19.25 3.47
N ARG A 53 16.71 -18.84 3.58
CA ARG A 53 17.34 -17.91 2.62
C ARG A 53 17.23 -18.40 1.17
N ALA A 54 17.46 -19.70 0.95
CA ALA A 54 17.35 -20.32 -0.38
C ALA A 54 15.90 -20.42 -0.90
N ARG A 55 14.89 -20.29 -0.03
CA ARG A 55 13.48 -20.17 -0.42
C ARG A 55 13.13 -18.71 -0.69
N ASP A 56 13.56 -17.80 0.17
CA ASP A 56 13.28 -16.37 0.07
C ASP A 56 13.85 -15.78 -1.22
N GLY A 57 15.02 -16.27 -1.66
CA GLY A 57 15.64 -15.88 -2.93
C GLY A 57 15.05 -16.51 -4.20
N ARG A 58 13.93 -17.26 -4.11
CA ARG A 58 13.24 -17.78 -5.30
C ARG A 58 12.22 -16.76 -5.78
N ASP A 59 12.23 -16.45 -7.09
CA ASP A 59 11.26 -15.55 -7.72
C ASP A 59 9.81 -16.05 -7.57
N VAL A 60 9.65 -17.37 -7.54
CA VAL A 60 8.37 -18.04 -7.30
C VAL A 60 8.44 -18.77 -5.96
N GLN A 61 8.11 -18.08 -4.87
CA GLN A 61 7.98 -18.70 -3.54
C GLN A 61 6.74 -19.59 -3.44
N GLN A 62 5.69 -19.27 -4.21
CA GLN A 62 4.45 -20.03 -4.25
C GLN A 62 3.99 -20.12 -5.70
N VAL A 63 3.95 -21.34 -6.25
CA VAL A 63 3.25 -21.57 -7.52
C VAL A 63 1.77 -21.36 -7.21
N ARG A 64 1.20 -20.24 -7.67
CA ARG A 64 -0.25 -20.01 -7.58
C ARG A 64 -0.92 -20.95 -8.55
N VAL A 65 -1.26 -22.13 -8.06
CA VAL A 65 -1.95 -23.15 -8.82
C VAL A 65 -3.43 -22.76 -8.89
N ILE A 66 -3.96 -22.63 -10.10
CA ILE A 66 -5.38 -22.38 -10.32
C ILE A 66 -6.10 -23.71 -10.23
N LYS A 67 -7.17 -23.76 -9.43
CA LYS A 67 -7.98 -24.94 -9.21
C LYS A 67 -9.39 -24.75 -9.73
N ASP A 68 -10.01 -25.84 -10.19
CA ASP A 68 -11.44 -25.88 -10.47
C ASP A 68 -12.28 -25.83 -9.18
N ARG A 69 -13.61 -25.96 -9.33
CA ARG A 69 -14.55 -25.95 -8.21
C ARG A 69 -14.40 -27.17 -7.30
N ASP A 70 -13.94 -28.29 -7.86
CA ASP A 70 -13.74 -29.56 -7.17
C ASP A 70 -12.35 -29.65 -6.50
N GLY A 71 -11.53 -28.60 -6.64
CA GLY A 71 -10.22 -28.48 -6.01
C GLY A 71 -9.08 -29.13 -6.80
N SER A 72 -9.35 -29.58 -8.02
CA SER A 72 -8.37 -30.15 -8.95
C SER A 72 -7.57 -29.06 -9.64
N VAL A 73 -6.28 -29.33 -9.87
CA VAL A 73 -5.35 -28.39 -10.48
C VAL A 73 -5.58 -28.29 -11.99
N LEU A 74 -5.77 -27.07 -12.49
CA LEU A 74 -5.91 -26.79 -13.90
C LEU A 74 -4.54 -26.59 -14.55
N THR A 75 -4.26 -27.36 -15.60
CA THR A 75 -2.97 -27.37 -16.30
C THR A 75 -3.03 -26.83 -17.72
N SER A 76 -4.21 -26.82 -18.36
CA SER A 76 -4.38 -26.27 -19.71
C SER A 76 -4.78 -24.80 -19.67
N GLU A 77 -4.26 -24.01 -20.62
CA GLU A 77 -4.56 -22.58 -20.72
C GLU A 77 -6.07 -22.31 -20.86
N GLU A 78 -6.77 -23.08 -21.70
CA GLU A 78 -8.21 -22.95 -21.90
C GLU A 78 -9.01 -23.19 -20.62
N SER A 79 -8.62 -24.18 -19.80
CA SER A 79 -9.30 -24.46 -18.54
C SER A 79 -9.07 -23.36 -17.51
N VAL A 80 -7.85 -22.83 -17.46
CA VAL A 80 -7.50 -21.68 -16.61
C VAL A 80 -8.32 -20.46 -17.00
N GLN A 81 -8.37 -20.10 -18.29
CA GLN A 81 -9.15 -18.95 -18.78
C GLN A 81 -10.64 -19.10 -18.47
N ARG A 82 -11.20 -20.30 -18.67
CA ARG A 82 -12.60 -20.61 -18.33
C ARG A 82 -12.86 -20.45 -16.83
N ARG A 83 -11.96 -20.95 -15.99
CA ARG A 83 -12.07 -20.83 -14.53
C ARG A 83 -12.00 -19.38 -14.05
N TRP A 84 -11.16 -18.57 -14.68
CA TRP A 84 -11.11 -17.11 -14.46
C TRP A 84 -12.41 -16.43 -14.85
N LYS A 85 -12.94 -16.75 -16.03
CA LYS A 85 -14.23 -16.22 -16.51
C LYS A 85 -15.36 -16.54 -15.52
N GLU A 86 -15.50 -17.81 -15.13
CA GLU A 86 -16.52 -18.22 -14.15
C GLU A 86 -16.38 -17.51 -12.80
N TYR A 87 -15.13 -17.31 -12.33
CA TYR A 87 -14.88 -16.61 -11.08
C TYR A 87 -15.34 -15.15 -11.15
N PHE A 88 -14.97 -14.44 -12.21
CA PHE A 88 -15.31 -13.03 -12.39
C PHE A 88 -16.79 -12.83 -12.68
N GLU A 89 -17.42 -13.69 -13.47
CA GLU A 89 -18.87 -13.65 -13.70
C GLU A 89 -19.63 -13.79 -12.38
N ARG A 90 -19.20 -14.70 -11.51
CA ARG A 90 -19.78 -14.85 -10.17
C ARG A 90 -19.53 -13.61 -9.31
N LEU A 91 -18.29 -13.14 -9.24
CA LEU A 91 -17.89 -11.99 -8.44
C LEU A 91 -18.63 -10.70 -8.81
N MET A 92 -18.89 -10.49 -10.11
CA MET A 92 -19.51 -9.28 -10.64
C MET A 92 -21.04 -9.31 -10.58
N ASN A 93 -21.65 -10.51 -10.62
CA ASN A 93 -23.10 -10.66 -10.72
C ASN A 93 -23.77 -11.13 -9.41
N GLU A 94 -23.03 -11.72 -8.47
CA GLU A 94 -23.56 -11.97 -7.13
C GLU A 94 -23.55 -10.66 -6.33
N GLU A 95 -24.73 -10.20 -5.90
CA GLU A 95 -24.86 -9.13 -4.90
C GLU A 95 -24.31 -9.68 -3.57
N ASN A 96 -23.00 -9.51 -3.36
CA ASN A 96 -22.40 -9.81 -2.07
C ASN A 96 -23.06 -8.93 -1.00
N GLU A 97 -23.40 -9.51 0.15
CA GLU A 97 -23.79 -8.76 1.34
C GLU A 97 -22.63 -7.83 1.73
N ARG A 98 -22.59 -6.65 1.14
CA ARG A 98 -21.73 -5.58 1.60
C ARG A 98 -22.29 -5.19 2.96
N GLU A 99 -21.44 -5.20 3.97
CA GLU A 99 -21.74 -4.61 5.26
C GLU A 99 -22.25 -3.18 4.99
N LYS A 100 -23.58 -2.99 5.07
CA LYS A 100 -24.18 -1.66 4.98
C LYS A 100 -23.71 -0.94 6.24
N ARG A 101 -22.57 -0.26 6.15
CA ARG A 101 -22.31 0.87 7.02
C ARG A 101 -23.39 1.89 6.69
N VAL A 102 -24.51 1.78 7.38
CA VAL A 102 -25.44 2.88 7.57
C VAL A 102 -24.71 3.84 8.50
N GLU A 103 -23.73 4.55 7.96
CA GLU A 103 -23.43 5.85 8.52
C GLU A 103 -24.66 6.67 8.16
N GLU A 104 -25.41 7.12 9.17
CA GLU A 104 -26.36 8.21 9.00
C GLU A 104 -25.55 9.43 8.53
N VAL A 105 -25.29 9.50 7.23
CA VAL A 105 -24.81 10.71 6.61
C VAL A 105 -26.01 11.63 6.64
N LYS A 106 -26.04 12.52 7.64
CA LYS A 106 -26.88 13.71 7.56
C LYS A 106 -26.49 14.40 6.26
N SER A 107 -27.33 14.31 5.23
CA SER A 107 -27.19 15.12 4.03
C SER A 107 -27.36 16.57 4.47
N VAL A 108 -26.24 17.24 4.72
CA VAL A 108 -26.25 18.68 4.78
C VAL A 108 -26.49 19.12 3.34
N GLU A 109 -27.72 19.52 3.02
CA GLU A 109 -28.03 20.27 1.80
C GLU A 109 -27.34 21.63 1.89
N GLN A 110 -26.03 21.63 1.71
CA GLN A 110 -25.25 22.83 1.54
C GLN A 110 -25.48 23.29 0.11
N LYS A 111 -26.08 24.47 -0.04
CA LYS A 111 -26.04 25.20 -1.31
C LYS A 111 -24.57 25.42 -1.67
N VAL A 112 -24.08 24.66 -2.65
CA VAL A 112 -22.79 24.90 -3.27
C VAL A 112 -22.96 26.11 -4.18
N ASP A 113 -22.29 27.21 -3.86
CA ASP A 113 -22.29 28.39 -4.72
C ASP A 113 -21.66 28.05 -6.08
N LYS A 114 -22.23 28.61 -7.16
CA LYS A 114 -21.67 28.44 -8.50
C LYS A 114 -20.23 28.98 -8.53
N ILE A 115 -19.29 28.13 -8.90
CA ILE A 115 -17.88 28.48 -9.05
C ILE A 115 -17.75 29.63 -10.04
N ARG A 116 -17.17 30.76 -9.63
CA ARG A 116 -16.95 31.91 -10.51
C ARG A 116 -15.59 31.82 -11.18
N LYS A 117 -15.46 32.46 -12.36
CA LYS A 117 -14.19 32.54 -13.10
C LYS A 117 -13.04 33.12 -12.28
N ASP A 118 -13.33 34.03 -11.34
CA ASP A 118 -12.33 34.62 -10.46
C ASP A 118 -11.81 33.65 -9.40
N ASP A 119 -12.66 32.73 -8.90
CA ASP A 119 -12.25 31.67 -7.97
C ASP A 119 -11.26 30.72 -8.66
N ILE A 120 -11.55 30.38 -9.93
CA ILE A 120 -10.66 29.57 -10.78
C ILE A 120 -9.32 30.28 -10.97
N ARG A 121 -9.32 31.57 -11.32
CA ARG A 121 -8.09 32.36 -11.52
C ARG A 121 -7.27 32.44 -10.22
N LYS A 122 -7.92 32.60 -9.07
CA LYS A 122 -7.26 32.66 -7.76
C LYS A 122 -6.69 31.31 -7.34
N ALA A 123 -7.39 30.21 -7.63
CA ALA A 123 -6.92 28.86 -7.38
C ALA A 123 -5.71 28.51 -8.27
N LEU A 124 -5.76 28.83 -9.56
CA LEU A 124 -4.64 28.64 -10.50
C LEU A 124 -3.39 29.41 -10.08
N LYS A 125 -3.53 30.68 -9.65
CA LYS A 125 -2.40 31.48 -9.14
C LYS A 125 -1.76 30.90 -7.88
N ARG A 126 -2.50 30.16 -7.05
CA ARG A 126 -1.98 29.51 -5.83
C ARG A 126 -1.31 28.16 -6.12
N MET A 127 -1.47 27.62 -7.31
CA MET A 127 -0.99 26.28 -7.66
C MET A 127 0.49 26.35 -8.10
N LYS A 128 1.33 25.43 -7.59
CA LYS A 128 2.73 25.30 -8.03
C LYS A 128 2.80 24.47 -9.32
N ASN A 129 3.61 24.89 -10.29
CA ASN A 129 3.79 24.26 -11.62
C ASN A 129 4.55 22.91 -11.61
N VAL A 130 4.50 22.13 -10.53
CA VAL A 130 5.37 20.94 -10.35
C VAL A 130 4.56 19.68 -10.03
N LYS A 131 3.38 19.51 -10.63
CA LYS A 131 2.62 18.26 -10.52
C LYS A 131 2.82 17.41 -11.77
N ALA A 132 3.02 16.12 -11.54
CA ALA A 132 3.26 15.11 -12.58
C ALA A 132 2.16 15.15 -13.65
N VAL A 133 2.57 14.92 -14.88
CA VAL A 133 1.71 14.82 -16.06
C VAL A 133 1.11 13.40 -16.08
N ASP A 134 -0.19 13.31 -16.34
CA ASP A 134 -0.88 12.02 -16.53
C ASP A 134 -0.37 11.34 -17.83
N PRO A 135 -0.43 10.01 -18.01
CA PRO A 135 -0.15 9.31 -19.27
C PRO A 135 -0.78 9.89 -20.56
N ASP A 136 -1.85 10.68 -20.45
CA ASP A 136 -2.45 11.41 -21.59
C ASP A 136 -1.77 12.75 -21.91
N ASP A 137 -0.62 13.04 -21.28
CA ASP A 137 0.23 14.22 -21.48
C ASP A 137 -0.42 15.58 -21.15
N ILE A 138 -1.53 15.55 -20.39
CA ILE A 138 -2.26 16.76 -19.97
C ILE A 138 -1.76 17.24 -18.62
N GLN A 139 -1.31 18.50 -18.56
CA GLN A 139 -0.93 19.12 -17.29
C GLN A 139 -2.17 19.54 -16.50
N VAL A 140 -2.15 19.42 -15.17
CA VAL A 140 -3.26 19.78 -14.26
C VAL A 140 -3.91 21.15 -14.56
N PRO A 141 -3.17 22.23 -14.91
CA PRO A 141 -3.79 23.50 -15.28
C PRO A 141 -4.66 23.43 -16.55
N GLN A 142 -4.26 22.61 -17.54
CA GLN A 142 -4.98 22.41 -18.80
C GLN A 142 -6.24 21.56 -18.58
N PHE A 143 -6.13 20.49 -17.78
CA PHE A 143 -7.26 19.65 -17.42
C PHE A 143 -8.38 20.43 -16.71
N LEU A 144 -8.02 21.27 -15.73
CA LEU A 144 -9.01 22.09 -15.02
C LEU A 144 -9.64 23.15 -15.94
N GLY A 145 -8.88 23.73 -16.86
CA GLY A 145 -9.42 24.62 -17.89
C GLY A 145 -10.48 23.92 -18.73
N TYR A 146 -10.20 22.72 -19.22
CA TYR A 146 -11.15 21.94 -20.00
C TYR A 146 -12.38 21.53 -19.16
N PHE A 147 -12.17 21.02 -17.95
CA PHE A 147 -13.24 20.55 -17.08
C PHE A 147 -14.21 21.68 -16.69
N PHE A 148 -13.72 22.88 -16.38
CA PHE A 148 -14.60 23.99 -15.99
C PHE A 148 -15.22 24.74 -17.17
N VAL A 149 -14.61 24.72 -18.36
CA VAL A 149 -15.17 25.34 -19.58
C VAL A 149 -16.26 24.47 -20.22
N TYR A 150 -16.14 23.14 -20.15
CA TYR A 150 -17.06 22.22 -20.85
C TYR A 150 -18.12 21.56 -19.94
N LYS A 151 -18.10 21.77 -18.62
CA LYS A 151 -19.13 21.27 -17.68
C LYS A 151 -19.90 22.35 -16.91
N ASN A 152 -20.02 23.57 -17.46
CA ASN A 152 -21.04 24.54 -17.04
C ASN A 152 -21.90 24.97 -18.22
#